data_AF-A0A2H9MWX8-F1
#
_entry.id   AF-A0A2H9MWX8-F1
#
_cell.length_a   1.000
_cell.length_b   1.000
_cell.length_c   1.000
_cell.angle_alpha   90.00
_cell.angle_beta   90.00
_cell.angle_gamma   90.00
#
_symmetry.space_group_name_H-M   'P 1'
#
loop_
_entity.id
_entity.type
_entity.pdbx_description
1 polymer ?
#
loop_
_entity_poly.entity_id
_entity_poly.type
_entity_poly.pdbx_seq_one_letter_code
_entity_poly.pdbx_strand_id
1 'polypeptide(L)'
;DANIQRLVPENISMISSTGMVEENILLTHGHVMPSENFSHVDKIIMGHVHPVFFQEDSVLNGQRVWVTMITEKQNIFPNKTGDIEITIIPSFNRYFYATHKKQYKKSISPIIERIKHVSSTKIITLDGTIIGDESMIDQVL
;
A
#
# COMPACT_ATOMS: atom_id res chain seq x y z
N ASP A 1 -8.78 -10.52 8.52
CA ASP A 1 -8.56 -9.63 9.67
C ASP A 1 -9.50 -9.95 10.83
N ALA A 2 -8.95 -10.57 11.88
CA ALA A 2 -9.55 -10.68 13.23
C ALA A 2 -11.04 -11.08 13.33
N ASN A 3 -11.56 -11.89 12.41
CA ASN A 3 -12.98 -12.29 12.35
C ASN A 3 -13.99 -11.12 12.32
N ILE A 4 -13.62 -9.99 11.70
CA ILE A 4 -14.47 -8.80 11.64
C ILE A 4 -15.87 -9.08 11.07
N GLN A 5 -16.03 -10.11 10.23
CA GLN A 5 -17.31 -10.53 9.67
C GLN A 5 -18.40 -10.79 10.72
N ARG A 6 -18.03 -11.08 11.98
CA ARG A 6 -18.99 -11.26 13.09
C ARG A 6 -19.62 -9.95 13.59
N LEU A 7 -19.04 -8.81 13.23
CA LEU A 7 -19.45 -7.47 13.67
C LEU A 7 -20.05 -6.65 12.51
N VAL A 8 -20.18 -7.23 11.33
CA VAL A 8 -20.61 -6.52 10.12
C VAL A 8 -22.13 -6.40 10.12
N PRO A 9 -22.69 -5.18 9.99
CA PRO A 9 -24.13 -4.98 9.85
C PRO A 9 -24.70 -5.63 8.59
N GLU A 10 -26.00 -5.97 8.59
CA GLU A 10 -26.66 -6.66 7.46
C GLU A 10 -26.57 -5.92 6.12
N ASN A 11 -26.44 -4.58 6.15
CA ASN A 11 -26.36 -3.75 4.95
C ASN A 11 -24.93 -3.55 4.42
N ILE A 12 -23.93 -4.24 4.99
CA ILE A 12 -22.53 -4.14 4.59
C ILE A 12 -22.08 -5.48 4.01
N SER A 13 -21.60 -5.45 2.77
CA SER A 13 -20.99 -6.62 2.14
C SER A 13 -19.49 -6.69 2.46
N MET A 14 -19.04 -7.89 2.83
CA MET A 14 -17.63 -8.18 3.03
C MET A 14 -17.03 -8.78 1.77
N ILE A 15 -15.88 -8.26 1.36
CA ILE A 15 -15.07 -8.81 0.28
C ILE A 15 -14.00 -9.76 0.84
N SER A 16 -13.53 -10.71 0.03
CA SER A 16 -12.43 -11.60 0.40
C SER A 16 -11.11 -10.85 0.53
N SER A 17 -10.13 -11.47 1.19
CA SER A 17 -8.79 -10.90 1.39
C SER A 17 -8.00 -10.69 0.09
N THR A 18 -8.42 -11.32 -1.02
CA THR A 18 -7.88 -11.11 -2.36
C THR A 18 -8.23 -9.74 -2.94
N GLY A 19 -9.22 -9.06 -2.38
CA GLY A 19 -9.69 -7.75 -2.82
C GLY A 19 -10.88 -7.79 -3.77
N MET A 20 -11.26 -6.61 -4.25
CA MET A 20 -12.34 -6.35 -5.21
C MET A 20 -11.81 -5.43 -6.30
N VAL A 21 -12.26 -5.65 -7.53
CA VAL A 21 -11.99 -4.74 -8.64
C VAL A 21 -13.19 -3.83 -8.84
N GLU A 22 -12.93 -2.53 -8.92
CA GLU A 22 -13.87 -1.50 -9.38
C GLU A 22 -13.23 -0.83 -10.60
N GLU A 23 -13.90 -0.87 -11.75
CA GLU A 23 -13.35 -0.42 -13.04
C GLU A 23 -11.98 -1.06 -13.36
N ASN A 24 -10.91 -0.27 -13.34
CA ASN A 24 -9.52 -0.72 -13.54
C ASN A 24 -8.67 -0.61 -12.26
N ILE A 25 -9.31 -0.58 -11.09
CA ILE A 25 -8.66 -0.42 -9.78
C ILE A 25 -8.92 -1.65 -8.92
N LEU A 26 -7.85 -2.29 -8.45
CA LEU A 26 -7.93 -3.32 -7.42
C LEU A 26 -7.85 -2.69 -6.03
N LEU A 27 -8.89 -2.88 -5.23
CA LEU A 27 -8.94 -2.54 -3.82
C LEU A 27 -8.62 -3.77 -2.98
N THR A 28 -7.56 -3.75 -2.19
CA THR A 28 -7.15 -4.90 -1.36
C THR A 28 -6.65 -4.47 0.01
N HIS A 29 -6.70 -5.35 1.01
CA HIS A 29 -6.07 -5.03 2.29
C HIS A 29 -4.53 -5.01 2.15
N GLY A 30 -3.95 -5.94 1.39
CA GLY A 30 -2.52 -5.92 1.05
C GLY A 30 -1.63 -6.96 1.76
N HIS A 31 -2.20 -7.86 2.58
CA HIS A 31 -1.48 -9.02 3.16
C HIS A 31 -1.60 -10.31 2.34
N VAL A 32 -2.33 -10.27 1.21
CA VAL A 32 -2.50 -11.39 0.26
C VAL A 32 -2.12 -10.91 -1.14
N MET A 33 -1.46 -11.77 -1.92
CA MET A 33 -1.19 -11.48 -3.33
C MET A 33 -2.49 -11.47 -4.15
N PRO A 34 -2.66 -10.49 -5.04
CA PRO A 34 -3.72 -10.51 -6.04
C PRO A 34 -3.65 -11.76 -6.91
N SER A 35 -4.80 -12.25 -7.35
CA SER A 35 -4.89 -13.36 -8.31
C SER A 35 -4.76 -12.85 -9.75
N GLU A 36 -4.24 -13.69 -10.66
CA GLU A 36 -4.01 -13.36 -12.07
C GLU A 36 -5.25 -12.91 -12.84
N ASN A 37 -6.46 -13.29 -12.38
CA ASN A 37 -7.71 -12.79 -12.95
C ASN A 37 -7.87 -11.26 -12.81
N PHE A 38 -7.18 -10.62 -11.87
CA PHE A 38 -7.16 -9.17 -11.70
C PHE A 38 -6.06 -8.47 -12.49
N SER A 39 -5.32 -9.19 -13.33
CA SER A 39 -4.19 -8.64 -14.10
C SER A 39 -4.58 -7.61 -15.17
N HIS A 40 -5.88 -7.34 -15.35
CA HIS A 40 -6.40 -6.28 -16.21
C HIS A 40 -6.38 -4.90 -15.56
N VAL A 41 -6.25 -4.80 -14.22
CA VAL A 41 -6.25 -3.51 -13.51
C VAL A 41 -4.98 -2.71 -13.76
N ASP A 42 -5.07 -1.39 -13.79
CA ASP A 42 -3.93 -0.49 -13.96
C ASP A 42 -3.48 0.13 -12.63
N LYS A 43 -4.31 -0.01 -11.59
CA LYS A 43 -4.06 0.53 -10.27
C LYS A 43 -4.38 -0.47 -9.17
N ILE A 44 -3.59 -0.46 -8.11
CA ILE A 44 -3.85 -1.13 -6.84
C ILE A 44 -3.92 -0.07 -5.75
N ILE A 45 -4.97 -0.10 -4.93
CA ILE A 45 -5.05 0.69 -3.69
C ILE A 45 -5.06 -0.31 -2.53
N MET A 46 -4.10 -0.17 -1.62
CA MET A 46 -3.90 -1.11 -0.52
C MET A 46 -3.65 -0.46 0.83
N GLY A 47 -3.97 -1.17 1.91
CA GLY A 47 -3.64 -0.80 3.28
C GLY A 47 -2.52 -1.67 3.86
N HIS A 48 -2.73 -2.18 5.08
CA HIS A 48 -1.88 -3.15 5.79
C HIS A 48 -0.50 -2.65 6.23
N VAL A 49 0.22 -1.95 5.36
CA VAL A 49 1.58 -1.48 5.63
C VAL A 49 1.60 -0.31 6.61
N HIS A 50 0.59 0.57 6.54
CA HIS A 50 0.46 1.78 7.37
C HIS A 50 1.70 2.68 7.29
N PRO A 51 2.01 3.24 6.11
CA PRO A 51 3.22 4.00 5.88
C PRO A 51 3.31 5.25 6.77
N VAL A 52 4.49 5.42 7.36
CA VAL A 52 4.86 6.52 8.23
C VAL A 52 6.23 6.99 7.81
N PHE A 53 6.40 8.30 7.63
CA PHE A 53 7.66 8.90 7.25
C PHE A 53 8.60 9.01 8.45
N PHE A 54 9.78 8.38 8.37
CA PHE A 54 10.78 8.42 9.44
C PHE A 54 12.11 9.01 8.96
N GLN A 55 12.47 10.15 9.54
CA GLN A 55 13.74 10.83 9.38
C GLN A 55 14.00 11.67 10.63
N GLU A 56 14.95 11.27 11.48
CA GLU A 56 15.12 11.79 12.85
C GLU A 56 15.19 13.33 12.93
N ASP A 57 15.89 13.97 11.98
CA ASP A 57 16.06 15.43 11.95
C ASP A 57 14.97 16.18 11.16
N SER A 58 13.91 15.50 10.74
CA SER A 58 12.81 16.12 9.99
C SER A 58 11.64 16.51 10.89
N VAL A 59 11.05 17.68 10.64
CA VAL A 59 9.76 18.08 11.26
C VAL A 59 8.59 17.18 10.85
N LEU A 60 8.77 16.37 9.80
CA LEU A 60 7.78 15.41 9.30
C LEU A 60 7.97 14.01 9.90
N ASN A 61 8.97 13.81 10.78
CA ASN A 61 9.23 12.51 11.40
C ASN A 61 8.01 11.98 12.15
N GLY A 62 7.65 10.73 11.91
CA GLY A 62 6.49 10.07 12.51
C GLY A 62 5.15 10.45 11.89
N GLN A 63 5.12 11.22 10.80
CA GLN A 63 3.88 11.54 10.11
C GLN A 63 3.39 10.37 9.25
N ARG A 64 2.08 10.07 9.34
CA ARG A 64 1.40 9.17 8.41
C ARG A 64 1.34 9.81 7.03
N VAL A 65 1.60 9.02 6.00
CA VAL A 65 1.68 9.49 4.61
C VAL A 65 0.91 8.55 3.69
N TRP A 66 0.58 9.02 2.51
CA TRP A 66 0.25 8.18 1.36
C TRP A 66 1.54 7.90 0.61
N VAL A 67 1.63 6.72 0.01
CA VAL A 67 2.72 6.38 -0.91
C VAL A 67 2.10 5.89 -2.20
N THR A 68 2.33 6.60 -3.29
CA THR A 68 1.96 6.15 -4.63
C THR A 68 3.22 5.84 -5.41
N MET A 69 3.29 4.69 -6.06
CA MET A 69 4.44 4.26 -6.85
C MET A 69 4.03 3.61 -8.15
N ILE A 70 4.90 3.68 -9.15
CA ILE A 70 4.73 2.97 -10.43
C ILE A 70 5.79 1.89 -10.52
N THR A 71 5.37 0.66 -10.82
CA THR A 71 6.27 -0.48 -11.00
C THR A 71 5.82 -1.30 -12.21
N GLU A 72 6.67 -2.25 -12.62
CA GLU A 72 6.35 -3.15 -13.70
C GLU A 72 5.28 -4.16 -13.27
N LYS A 73 4.26 -4.32 -14.11
CA LYS A 73 3.08 -5.16 -13.86
C LYS A 73 3.46 -6.62 -13.64
N GLN A 74 4.51 -7.12 -14.30
CA GLN A 74 5.02 -8.49 -14.12
C GLN A 74 5.50 -8.81 -12.70
N ASN A 75 5.84 -7.78 -11.89
CA ASN A 75 6.21 -8.00 -10.49
C ASN A 75 5.01 -8.53 -9.69
N ILE A 76 3.80 -8.06 -10.02
CA ILE A 76 2.55 -8.48 -9.35
C ILE A 76 1.87 -9.62 -10.10
N PHE A 77 1.79 -9.52 -11.42
CA PHE A 77 1.11 -10.45 -12.32
C PHE A 77 2.09 -11.00 -13.38
N PRO A 78 2.83 -12.10 -13.11
CA PRO A 78 3.91 -12.57 -13.99
C PRO A 78 3.58 -12.77 -15.48
N ASN A 79 2.30 -12.94 -15.85
CA ASN A 79 1.88 -13.14 -17.23
C ASN A 79 1.49 -11.83 -17.96
N LYS A 80 1.67 -10.66 -17.33
CA LYS A 80 1.39 -9.35 -17.92
C LYS A 80 2.62 -8.46 -17.92
N THR A 81 2.69 -7.60 -18.94
CA THR A 81 3.70 -6.56 -19.09
C THR A 81 3.05 -5.17 -19.00
N GLY A 82 3.88 -4.14 -18.92
CA GLY A 82 3.46 -2.75 -18.77
C GLY A 82 3.61 -2.26 -17.34
N ASP A 83 3.03 -1.12 -17.05
CA ASP A 83 3.14 -0.47 -15.74
C ASP A 83 1.88 -0.70 -14.90
N ILE A 84 2.05 -0.64 -13.58
CA ILE A 84 0.95 -0.63 -12.62
C ILE A 84 1.23 0.40 -11.53
N GLU A 85 0.22 1.21 -11.21
CA GLU A 85 0.28 2.15 -10.10
C GLU A 85 -0.16 1.46 -8.81
N ILE A 86 0.62 1.60 -7.73
CA ILE A 86 0.28 1.07 -6.41
C ILE A 86 0.22 2.25 -5.44
N THR A 87 -0.95 2.46 -4.83
CA THR A 87 -1.16 3.45 -3.77
C THR A 87 -1.38 2.75 -2.44
N ILE A 88 -0.55 3.07 -1.47
CA ILE A 88 -0.63 2.59 -0.10
C ILE A 88 -1.25 3.69 0.76
N ILE A 89 -2.39 3.38 1.36
CA ILE A 89 -3.13 4.32 2.20
C ILE A 89 -2.57 4.32 3.64
N PRO A 90 -2.50 5.49 4.30
CA PRO A 90 -2.17 5.56 5.72
C PRO A 90 -3.24 4.85 6.55
N SER A 91 -2.88 4.40 7.76
CA SER A 91 -3.89 3.88 8.68
C SER A 91 -4.91 4.96 8.99
N PHE A 92 -6.20 4.63 8.93
CA PHE A 92 -7.26 5.59 9.26
C PHE A 92 -7.24 5.95 10.77
N ASN A 93 -7.05 4.93 11.61
CA ASN A 93 -6.99 5.10 13.05
C ASN A 93 -5.67 5.76 13.48
N ARG A 94 -5.78 6.96 14.07
CA ARG A 94 -4.66 7.74 14.61
C ARG A 94 -3.91 7.07 15.76
N TYR A 95 -4.39 5.95 16.29
CA TYR A 95 -3.72 5.21 17.35
C TYR A 95 -3.06 3.93 16.82
N PHE A 96 -3.17 3.65 15.52
CA PHE A 96 -2.72 2.41 14.91
C PHE A 96 -1.67 2.68 13.82
N TYR A 97 -0.52 3.21 14.21
CA TYR A 97 0.65 3.37 13.34
C TYR A 97 1.93 3.21 14.15
N ALA A 98 3.05 2.96 13.45
CA ALA A 98 4.35 2.85 14.11
C ALA A 98 4.80 4.22 14.64
N THR A 99 5.21 4.30 15.90
CA THR A 99 5.79 5.53 16.48
C THR A 99 7.31 5.58 16.33
N HIS A 100 7.92 4.47 15.89
CA HIS A 100 9.35 4.35 15.64
C HIS A 100 9.59 3.55 14.36
N LYS A 101 10.68 3.86 13.66
CA LYS A 101 11.13 3.07 12.51
C LYS A 101 11.45 1.66 12.97
N LYS A 102 10.61 0.70 12.60
CA LYS A 102 10.89 -0.71 12.83
C LYS A 102 11.73 -1.23 11.67
N GLN A 103 12.95 -1.66 11.96
CA GLN A 103 13.77 -2.39 10.99
C GLN A 103 13.24 -3.82 10.86
N TYR A 104 12.20 -4.01 10.06
CA TYR A 104 11.79 -5.36 9.67
C TYR A 104 12.78 -5.88 8.62
N LYS A 105 13.27 -7.12 8.77
CA LYS A 105 14.13 -7.76 7.75
C LYS A 105 13.40 -8.03 6.43
N LYS A 106 12.07 -7.94 6.41
CA LYS A 106 11.16 -8.25 5.31
C LYS A 106 9.90 -7.38 5.41
N SER A 107 9.34 -6.97 4.27
CA SER A 107 8.08 -6.24 4.26
C SER A 107 6.95 -7.12 4.79
N ILE A 108 6.02 -6.52 5.53
CA ILE A 108 4.83 -7.24 6.00
C ILE A 108 3.83 -7.51 4.88
N SER A 109 4.00 -6.89 3.70
CA SER A 109 3.13 -7.07 2.55
C SER A 109 3.84 -7.89 1.45
N PRO A 110 3.27 -9.04 1.03
CA PRO A 110 3.82 -9.81 -0.08
C PRO A 110 3.76 -9.05 -1.42
N ILE A 111 2.87 -8.06 -1.55
CA ILE A 111 2.79 -7.20 -2.74
C ILE A 111 4.08 -6.35 -2.83
N ILE A 112 4.45 -5.70 -1.73
CA ILE A 112 5.66 -4.87 -1.66
C ILE A 112 6.93 -5.71 -1.79
N GLU A 113 6.98 -6.90 -1.18
CA GLU A 113 8.14 -7.81 -1.33
C GLU A 113 8.42 -8.21 -2.79
N ARG A 114 7.42 -8.19 -3.67
CA ARG A 114 7.59 -8.53 -5.09
C ARG A 114 8.09 -7.37 -5.95
N ILE A 115 8.03 -6.14 -5.44
CA ILE A 115 8.47 -4.96 -6.19
C ILE A 115 10.00 -4.96 -6.20
N LYS A 116 10.58 -5.12 -7.39
CA LYS A 116 12.04 -5.10 -7.58
C LYS A 116 12.57 -3.73 -7.92
N HIS A 117 11.80 -2.98 -8.72
CA HIS A 117 12.16 -1.67 -9.24
C HIS A 117 10.92 -0.80 -9.26
N VAL A 118 11.10 0.47 -8.91
CA VAL A 118 10.05 1.49 -8.92
C VAL A 118 10.52 2.59 -9.87
N SER A 119 9.70 2.93 -10.87
CA SER A 119 10.04 3.95 -11.86
C SER A 119 9.78 5.37 -11.36
N SER A 120 8.79 5.54 -10.47
CA SER A 120 8.48 6.80 -9.82
C SER A 120 7.74 6.55 -8.52
N THR A 121 8.04 7.33 -7.48
CA THR A 121 7.27 7.36 -6.23
C THR A 121 6.83 8.78 -5.88
N LYS A 122 5.71 8.90 -5.19
CA LYS A 122 5.26 10.12 -4.51
C LYS A 122 4.91 9.78 -3.07
N ILE A 123 5.58 10.45 -2.14
CA ILE A 123 5.27 10.41 -0.71
C ILE A 123 4.47 11.66 -0.38
N ILE A 124 3.26 11.49 0.13
CA ILE A 124 2.28 12.58 0.25
C ILE A 124 1.75 12.64 1.68
N THR A 125 1.76 13.81 2.31
CA THR A 125 1.16 14.02 3.62
C THR A 125 -0.36 13.95 3.57
N LEU A 126 -1.01 13.88 4.73
CA LEU A 126 -2.48 13.83 4.81
C LEU A 126 -3.18 15.08 4.28
N ASP A 127 -2.49 16.22 4.22
CA ASP A 127 -2.98 17.48 3.65
C ASP A 127 -2.74 17.61 2.13
N GLY A 128 -2.11 16.60 1.51
CA GLY A 128 -1.85 16.58 0.07
C GLY A 128 -0.50 17.14 -0.37
N THR A 129 0.37 17.54 0.56
CA THR A 129 1.73 18.00 0.23
C THR A 129 2.63 16.83 -0.20
N ILE A 130 3.31 16.97 -1.34
CA ILE A 130 4.32 16.00 -1.78
C ILE A 130 5.64 16.32 -1.07
N ILE A 131 6.20 15.34 -0.35
CA ILE A 131 7.37 15.52 0.51
C ILE A 131 8.57 14.65 0.12
N GLY A 132 8.40 13.78 -0.87
CA GLY A 132 9.47 12.89 -1.31
C GLY A 132 9.11 12.08 -2.55
N ASP A 133 10.14 11.43 -3.08
CA ASP A 133 10.14 10.62 -4.29
C ASP A 133 10.76 9.23 -4.03
N GLU A 134 11.12 8.49 -5.10
CA GLU A 134 11.69 7.15 -4.99
C GLU A 134 13.03 7.08 -4.25
N SER A 135 13.78 8.18 -4.17
CA SER A 135 15.01 8.25 -3.38
C SER A 135 14.73 8.16 -1.87
N MET A 136 13.47 8.38 -1.48
CA MET A 136 13.02 8.41 -0.09
C MET A 136 12.12 7.22 0.29
N ILE A 137 12.13 6.14 -0.48
CA ILE A 137 11.24 4.99 -0.23
C ILE A 137 11.56 4.27 1.09
N ASP A 138 12.85 4.18 1.46
CA ASP A 138 13.33 3.53 2.69
C ASP A 138 12.92 4.28 3.98
N GLN A 139 12.42 5.51 3.84
CA GLN A 139 11.91 6.33 4.94
C GLN A 139 10.45 5.97 5.26
N VAL A 140 9.76 5.22 4.39
CA VAL A 140 8.33 4.92 4.51
C VAL A 140 7.96 3.44 4.40
N LEU A 141 8.83 2.59 3.82
CA LEU A 141 8.57 1.17 3.53
C LEU A 141 9.70 0.23 3.99
#